data_AF-A0A7S3KLA1-F1
#
_entry.id   AF-A0A7S3KLA1-F1
#
_cell.length_a   1.000
_cell.length_b   1.000
_cell.length_c   1.000
_cell.angle_alpha   90.00
_cell.angle_beta   90.00
_cell.angle_gamma   90.00
#
_symmetry.space_group_name_H-M   'P 1'
#
loop_
_entity.id
_entity.type
_entity.pdbx_description
1 polymer ?
#
loop_
_entity_poly.entity_id
_entity_poly.type
_entity_poly.pdbx_seq_one_letter_code
_entity_poly.pdbx_strand_id
1 'polypeptide(L)'
;AIFTLILILACISSSYAFWSTGHMIISRIAYEQLKEKNETLYNLIEEDIKLLQEFSVEVNHSFVEAAIWADDNKEIAFNQFTEWHYADTPVILPDFEGEVPYQPQNVTWGIN
;
A
#
# COMPACT_ATOMS: atom_id res chain seq x y z
N ALA A 1 -3.04 -29.87 26.95
CA ALA A 1 -4.27 -29.28 26.40
C ALA A 1 -4.17 -27.76 26.31
N ILE A 2 -4.06 -27.02 27.43
CA ILE A 2 -3.99 -25.54 27.43
C ILE A 2 -2.77 -25.00 26.66
N PHE A 3 -1.59 -25.57 26.88
CA PHE A 3 -0.37 -25.15 26.19
C PHE A 3 -0.45 -25.35 24.67
N THR A 4 -1.05 -26.46 24.23
CA THR A 4 -1.30 -26.77 22.82
C THR A 4 -2.31 -25.79 22.20
N LEU A 5 -3.36 -25.41 22.94
CA LEU A 5 -4.35 -24.44 22.50
C LEU A 5 -3.76 -23.02 22.36
N ILE A 6 -2.90 -22.61 23.28
CA ILE A 6 -2.17 -21.33 23.21
C ILE A 6 -1.24 -21.30 22.00
N LEU A 7 -0.53 -22.40 21.71
CA LEU A 7 0.34 -22.50 20.54
C LEU A 7 -0.46 -22.40 19.23
N ILE A 8 -1.61 -23.07 19.15
CA ILE A 8 -2.50 -23.03 17.98
C ILE A 8 -3.04 -21.61 17.78
N LEU A 9 -3.48 -20.93 18.85
CA LEU A 9 -3.96 -19.56 18.79
C LEU A 9 -2.87 -18.56 18.36
N ALA A 10 -1.63 -18.78 18.80
CA ALA A 10 -0.49 -17.97 18.38
C ALA A 10 -0.14 -18.17 16.89
N CYS A 11 -0.38 -19.37 16.33
CA CYS A 11 -0.21 -19.66 14.90
C CYS A 11 -1.35 -19.13 14.02
N ILE A 12 -2.49 -18.72 14.59
CA ILE A 12 -3.62 -18.13 13.84
C ILE A 12 -3.50 -16.59 13.79
N SER A 13 -2.35 -16.00 14.17
CA SER A 13 -2.13 -14.58 13.89
C SER A 13 -2.17 -14.37 12.39
N SER A 14 -3.27 -13.77 11.90
CA SER A 14 -3.40 -13.33 10.52
C SER A 14 -2.19 -12.46 10.22
N SER A 15 -1.29 -12.92 9.35
CA SER A 15 -0.31 -12.02 8.77
C SER A 15 -1.09 -11.04 7.91
N TYR A 16 -1.41 -9.88 8.47
CA TYR A 16 -1.97 -8.78 7.70
C TYR A 16 -0.87 -8.30 6.77
N ALA A 17 -0.77 -8.92 5.60
CA ALA A 17 0.08 -8.44 4.54
C ALA A 17 -0.37 -7.02 4.15
N PHE A 18 0.56 -6.23 3.62
CA PHE A 18 0.28 -4.89 3.08
C PHE A 18 -0.54 -4.92 1.78
N TRP A 19 -1.40 -5.92 1.60
CA TRP A 19 -2.42 -5.91 0.57
C TRP A 19 -3.52 -4.92 0.99
N SER A 20 -4.74 -5.07 0.48
CA SER A 20 -5.88 -4.18 0.76
C SER A 20 -5.98 -3.69 2.22
N THR A 21 -6.05 -4.59 3.21
CA THR A 21 -6.19 -4.20 4.63
C THR A 21 -5.02 -3.36 5.14
N GLY A 22 -3.78 -3.67 4.76
CA GLY A 22 -2.61 -2.93 5.22
C GLY A 22 -2.56 -1.52 4.63
N HIS A 23 -2.82 -1.39 3.32
CA HIS A 23 -2.95 -0.09 2.65
C HIS A 23 -4.03 0.78 3.31
N MET A 24 -5.21 0.22 3.56
CA MET A 24 -6.31 0.94 4.22
C MET A 24 -5.97 1.36 5.66
N ILE A 25 -5.28 0.52 6.44
CA ILE A 25 -4.87 0.88 7.81
C ILE A 25 -3.89 2.05 7.78
N ILE A 26 -2.86 2.01 6.94
CA ILE A 26 -1.89 3.12 6.80
C ILE A 26 -2.62 4.39 6.35
N SER A 27 -3.49 4.27 5.34
CA SER A 27 -4.27 5.40 4.83
C SER A 27 -5.16 6.00 5.92
N ARG A 28 -5.81 5.18 6.76
CA ARG A 28 -6.60 5.67 7.89
C ARG A 28 -5.77 6.41 8.92
N ILE A 29 -4.57 5.92 9.23
CA ILE A 29 -3.65 6.63 10.13
C ILE A 29 -3.28 8.00 9.53
N ALA A 30 -2.93 8.04 8.25
CA ALA A 30 -2.61 9.29 7.55
C ALA A 30 -3.79 10.28 7.55
N TYR A 31 -5.01 9.79 7.28
CA TYR A 31 -6.24 10.57 7.35
C TYR A 31 -6.44 11.26 8.70
N GLU A 32 -6.33 10.50 9.80
CA GLU A 32 -6.50 11.07 11.15
C GLU A 32 -5.39 12.07 11.48
N GLN A 33 -4.15 11.79 11.07
CA GLN A 33 -3.02 12.69 11.27
C GLN A 33 -3.18 14.00 10.49
N LEU A 34 -3.65 13.94 9.24
CA LEU A 34 -3.91 15.13 8.42
C LEU A 34 -5.03 15.97 9.03
N LYS A 35 -6.14 15.34 9.41
CA LYS A 35 -7.27 16.00 10.05
C LYS A 35 -6.88 16.72 11.34
N GLU A 36 -6.02 16.11 12.16
CA GLU A 36 -5.55 16.69 13.41
C GLU A 36 -4.54 17.84 13.18
N LYS A 37 -3.61 17.67 12.23
CA LYS A 37 -2.45 18.56 12.09
C LYS A 37 -2.63 19.68 11.08
N ASN A 38 -3.46 19.49 10.06
CA ASN A 38 -3.61 20.44 8.95
C ASN A 38 -5.00 20.31 8.30
N GLU A 39 -5.99 20.96 8.91
CA GLU A 39 -7.39 20.97 8.45
C GLU A 39 -7.55 21.49 7.01
N THR A 40 -6.75 22.49 6.61
CA THR A 40 -6.81 23.05 5.25
C THR A 40 -6.40 22.02 4.22
N LEU A 41 -5.26 21.33 4.43
CA LEU A 41 -4.80 20.28 3.53
C LEU A 41 -5.75 19.07 3.53
N TYR A 42 -6.26 18.71 4.70
CA TYR A 42 -7.26 17.66 4.85
C TYR A 42 -8.49 17.93 3.96
N ASN A 43 -9.07 19.12 4.05
CA ASN A 43 -10.26 19.47 3.27
C ASN A 43 -9.99 19.48 1.76
N LEU A 44 -8.80 19.93 1.35
CA LEU A 44 -8.39 19.91 -0.05
C LEU A 44 -8.32 18.46 -0.59
N ILE A 45 -7.66 17.56 0.13
CA ILE A 45 -7.53 16.17 -0.31
C ILE A 45 -8.89 15.46 -0.33
N GLU A 46 -9.74 15.71 0.68
CA GLU A 46 -11.10 15.14 0.70
C GLU A 46 -11.93 15.63 -0.49
N GLU A 47 -11.80 16.90 -0.90
CA GLU A 47 -12.46 17.43 -2.09
C GLU A 47 -11.99 16.73 -3.36
N ASP A 48 -10.67 16.58 -3.53
CA ASP A 48 -10.07 15.92 -4.70
C ASP A 48 -10.46 14.45 -4.80
N ILE A 49 -10.34 13.71 -3.69
CA ILE A 49 -10.62 12.26 -3.66
C ILE A 49 -12.12 11.98 -3.74
N LYS A 50 -12.99 12.90 -3.33
CA LYS A 50 -14.45 12.72 -3.45
C LYS A 50 -14.88 12.54 -4.91
N LEU A 51 -14.16 13.12 -5.87
CA LEU A 51 -14.42 12.89 -7.30
C LEU A 51 -14.32 11.40 -7.67
N LEU A 52 -13.45 10.64 -6.99
CA LEU A 52 -13.26 9.22 -7.24
C LEU A 52 -14.46 8.37 -6.77
N GLN A 53 -15.33 8.89 -5.89
CA GLN A 53 -16.54 8.18 -5.43
C GLN A 53 -17.46 7.80 -6.58
N GLU A 54 -17.53 8.61 -7.64
CA GLU A 54 -18.40 8.32 -8.79
C GLU A 54 -17.91 7.12 -9.61
N PHE A 55 -16.63 6.79 -9.50
CA PHE A 55 -15.94 5.79 -10.32
C PHE A 55 -15.47 4.58 -9.51
N SER A 56 -15.76 4.57 -8.21
CA SER A 56 -15.28 3.59 -7.26
C SER A 56 -16.45 2.90 -6.57
N VAL A 57 -16.25 1.64 -6.16
CA VAL A 57 -17.17 0.93 -5.25
C VAL A 57 -17.08 1.48 -3.81
N GLU A 58 -16.17 2.42 -3.60
CA GLU A 58 -15.77 2.99 -2.33
C GLU A 58 -16.54 4.28 -2.04
N VAL A 59 -17.51 4.19 -1.12
CA VAL A 59 -18.59 5.18 -0.97
C VAL A 59 -18.44 6.01 0.31
N ASN A 60 -17.87 5.44 1.37
CA ASN A 60 -17.97 6.03 2.72
C ASN A 60 -16.66 6.65 3.20
N HIS A 61 -15.52 6.16 2.72
CA HIS A 61 -14.21 6.52 3.23
C HIS A 61 -13.20 6.66 2.09
N SER A 62 -13.49 7.50 1.11
CA SER A 62 -12.76 7.54 -0.16
C SER A 62 -11.26 7.73 -0.03
N PHE A 63 -10.76 8.50 0.94
CA PHE A 63 -9.32 8.61 1.21
C PHE A 63 -8.70 7.25 1.60
N VAL A 64 -9.38 6.51 2.47
CA VAL A 64 -8.93 5.21 2.97
C VAL A 64 -9.07 4.15 1.89
N GLU A 65 -10.23 4.14 1.28
CA GLU A 65 -10.65 3.13 0.34
C GLU A 65 -9.94 3.26 -1.02
N ALA A 66 -9.61 4.48 -1.47
CA ALA A 66 -8.81 4.66 -2.69
C ALA A 66 -7.35 4.17 -2.56
N ALA A 67 -6.88 3.86 -1.35
CA ALA A 67 -5.51 3.41 -1.12
C ALA A 67 -5.16 2.07 -1.79
N ILE A 68 -6.17 1.30 -2.22
CA ILE A 68 -5.99 -0.01 -2.89
C ILE A 68 -6.09 0.11 -4.42
N TRP A 69 -6.43 1.30 -4.95
CA TRP A 69 -6.76 1.49 -6.36
C TRP A 69 -5.64 1.04 -7.30
N ALA A 70 -4.38 1.34 -6.99
CA ALA A 70 -3.25 0.94 -7.83
C ALA A 70 -3.08 -0.59 -7.86
N ASP A 71 -3.33 -1.26 -6.73
CA ASP A 71 -3.27 -2.72 -6.60
C ASP A 71 -4.40 -3.40 -7.38
N ASP A 72 -5.61 -2.84 -7.37
CA ASP A 72 -6.75 -3.35 -8.13
C ASP A 72 -6.60 -3.20 -9.65
N ASN A 73 -5.85 -2.17 -10.09
CA ASN A 73 -5.75 -1.81 -11.50
C ASN A 73 -4.47 -2.29 -12.21
N LYS A 74 -3.45 -2.73 -11.47
CA LYS A 74 -2.18 -3.18 -12.07
C LYS A 74 -2.33 -4.37 -13.01
N GLU A 75 -3.29 -5.25 -12.74
CA GLU A 75 -3.55 -6.46 -13.54
C GLU A 75 -4.48 -6.21 -14.74
N ILE A 76 -5.22 -5.09 -14.76
CA ILE A 76 -6.31 -4.84 -15.71
C ILE A 76 -5.90 -3.87 -16.82
N ALA A 77 -5.26 -2.76 -16.46
CA ALA A 77 -5.02 -1.66 -17.40
C ALA A 77 -3.64 -1.00 -17.28
N PHE A 78 -2.98 -1.13 -16.13
CA PHE A 78 -1.77 -0.34 -15.82
C PHE A 78 -0.66 -1.22 -15.23
N ASN A 79 -0.10 -2.11 -16.04
CA ASN A 79 0.99 -3.00 -15.59
C ASN A 79 2.22 -2.23 -15.08
N GLN A 80 2.39 -0.95 -15.43
CA GLN A 80 3.42 -0.09 -14.86
C GLN A 80 3.29 0.04 -13.34
N PHE A 81 2.08 -0.04 -12.79
CA PHE A 81 1.88 -0.01 -11.34
C PHE A 81 2.59 -1.17 -10.68
N THR A 82 2.68 -2.35 -11.31
CA THR A 82 3.41 -3.48 -10.75
C THR A 82 4.85 -3.09 -10.39
N GLU A 83 5.58 -2.47 -11.30
CA GLU A 83 6.98 -2.04 -11.09
C GLU A 83 7.09 -0.95 -10.01
N TRP A 84 6.06 -0.12 -9.83
CA TRP A 84 6.05 0.96 -8.85
C TRP A 84 5.67 0.51 -7.43
N HIS A 85 5.30 -0.75 -7.20
CA HIS A 85 4.99 -1.26 -5.85
C HIS A 85 6.22 -1.76 -5.08
N TYR A 86 7.38 -1.89 -5.73
CA TYR A 86 8.58 -2.41 -5.09
C TYR A 86 9.86 -1.78 -5.66
N ALA A 87 10.97 -2.03 -4.98
CA ALA A 87 12.31 -1.80 -5.50
C ALA A 87 13.10 -3.11 -5.32
N ASP A 88 13.45 -3.73 -6.44
CA ASP A 88 14.20 -4.98 -6.41
C ASP A 88 15.61 -4.73 -5.88
N THR A 89 15.95 -5.42 -4.79
CA THR A 89 17.30 -5.43 -4.23
C THR A 89 17.94 -6.77 -4.54
N PRO A 90 19.00 -6.83 -5.37
CA PRO A 90 19.60 -8.11 -5.74
C PRO A 90 20.29 -8.75 -4.54
N VAL A 91 20.30 -10.08 -4.53
CA VAL A 91 21.17 -10.85 -3.65
C VAL A 91 22.53 -10.98 -4.32
N ILE A 92 23.57 -10.42 -3.68
CA ILE A 92 24.95 -10.49 -4.19
C ILE A 92 25.64 -11.70 -3.56
N LEU A 93 26.04 -12.66 -4.40
CA LEU A 93 26.81 -13.82 -3.97
C LEU A 93 28.32 -13.49 -3.90
N PRO A 94 29.11 -14.20 -3.07
CA PRO A 94 30.53 -13.88 -2.87
C PRO A 94 31.39 -13.92 -4.14
N ASP A 95 30.99 -14.68 -5.15
CA ASP A 95 31.65 -14.87 -6.44
C ASP A 95 31.03 -14.05 -7.58
N PHE A 96 30.07 -13.16 -7.26
CA PHE A 96 29.44 -12.32 -8.27
C PHE A 96 30.43 -11.28 -8.81
N GLU A 97 30.70 -11.38 -10.11
CA GLU A 97 31.42 -10.37 -10.88
C GLU A 97 30.47 -9.74 -11.91
N GLY A 98 30.30 -8.42 -11.86
CA GLY A 98 29.46 -7.70 -12.82
C GLY A 98 28.77 -6.47 -12.23
N GLU A 99 27.88 -5.89 -13.03
CA GLU A 99 27.02 -4.78 -12.62
C GLU A 99 25.67 -5.28 -12.12
N VAL A 100 25.14 -4.62 -11.10
CA VAL A 100 23.79 -4.86 -10.61
C VAL A 100 22.78 -4.19 -11.55
N PRO A 101 21.78 -4.94 -12.07
CA PRO A 101 20.70 -4.32 -12.83
C PRO A 101 19.98 -3.25 -12.01
N TYR A 102 19.82 -2.07 -12.59
CA TYR A 102 19.07 -0.98 -11.98
C TYR A 102 17.74 -0.78 -12.70
N GLN A 103 16.63 -0.85 -11.97
CA GLN A 103 15.31 -0.48 -12.47
C GLN A 103 15.00 0.97 -12.08
N PRO A 104 14.97 1.92 -13.02
CA PRO A 104 14.75 3.34 -12.73
C PRO A 104 13.30 3.64 -12.35
N GLN A 105 12.33 2.89 -12.86
CA GLN A 105 10.90 3.07 -12.59
C GLN A 105 10.48 2.07 -11.50
N ASN A 106 10.66 2.47 -10.25
CA ASN A 106 10.36 1.65 -9.08
C ASN A 106 9.54 2.45 -8.06
N VAL A 107 9.27 1.89 -6.88
CA VAL A 107 8.49 2.58 -5.82
C VAL A 107 9.03 3.96 -5.41
N THR A 108 10.35 4.17 -5.48
CA THR A 108 10.93 5.50 -5.18
C THR A 108 10.62 6.49 -6.29
N TRP A 109 10.64 6.04 -7.55
CA TRP A 109 10.23 6.87 -8.68
C TRP A 109 8.73 7.20 -8.60
N GLY A 110 7.87 6.23 -8.24
CA GLY A 110 6.42 6.45 -8.15
C GLY A 110 5.99 7.46 -7.06
N ILE A 111 6.86 7.75 -6.09
CA ILE A 111 6.61 8.73 -5.03
C ILE A 111 7.08 10.15 -5.41
N ASN A 112 8.09 10.28 -6.29
CA ASN A 112 8.71 11.57 -6.63
C ASN A 112 8.07 12.24 -7.86
#